data_AF-A0A7S3KX90-F1
#
_entry.id   AF-A0A7S3KX90-F1
#
_cell.length_a   1.000
_cell.length_b   1.000
_cell.length_c   1.000
_cell.angle_alpha   90.00
_cell.angle_beta   90.00
_cell.angle_gamma   90.00
#
_symmetry.space_group_name_H-M   'P 1'
#
loop_
_entity.id
_entity.type
_entity.pdbx_description
1 polymer ?
#
loop_
_entity_poly.entity_id
_entity_poly.type
_entity_poly.pdbx_seq_one_letter_code
_entity_poly.pdbx_strand_id
1 'polypeptide(L)'
;MGIPIGKLQLYTACAGVDPNQLLPVCIDVGTNNQSLLADPLYTGLVQKRAGGQEYDEFIDEFVHAVKDKWGEHTLIQWEDFANHNAGRLLEKYQDTCCTFNDDMQGTASVTLAGILASNRISGKKLADHIVLLAGAGEAGLGIANLTAMALAEEAGISLQEARKSMYLVDSRGLITKDRPSGGISEEKSHFAHDCGKHIDNLTDAVKHLKPSILIGVTAKPGMFTEEIVKDMAANHEAPLIFPLSNPTSHAECTAEDAYKWTNGKCIFASGSPFQPVEWNGKTYVPGQGNNAYIFPGVALGILSTGARRVTDQHMLIAAKTLAGTVAQAEMDQGRVYPPLESIRKVSALIAAAVGEDVYRNNNATVFPEPSDMLKFMTDKQYDCKYPVYSCDHLNTHLVVTD
;
A
#
# COMPACT_ATOMS: atom_id res chain seq x y z
N MET A 1 17.26 -7.27 -4.28
CA MET A 1 17.92 -6.03 -4.77
C MET A 1 17.15 -5.31 -5.88
N GLY A 2 16.69 -5.98 -6.95
CA GLY A 2 15.97 -5.30 -8.03
C GLY A 2 14.72 -4.52 -7.59
N ILE A 3 13.97 -5.05 -6.60
CA ILE A 3 12.78 -4.41 -6.05
C ILE A 3 13.11 -3.08 -5.32
N PRO A 4 14.03 -3.02 -4.33
CA PRO A 4 14.48 -1.75 -3.76
C PRO A 4 14.93 -0.72 -4.80
N ILE A 5 15.68 -1.14 -5.83
CA ILE A 5 16.10 -0.23 -6.92
C ILE A 5 14.88 0.34 -7.65
N GLY A 6 13.94 -0.52 -8.07
CA GLY A 6 12.74 -0.08 -8.78
C GLY A 6 11.85 0.84 -7.95
N LYS A 7 11.67 0.55 -6.66
CA LYS A 7 10.91 1.40 -5.74
C LYS A 7 11.55 2.78 -5.61
N LEU A 8 12.86 2.86 -5.40
CA LEU A 8 13.57 4.14 -5.29
C LEU A 8 13.61 4.94 -6.60
N GLN A 9 13.58 4.27 -7.75
CA GLN A 9 13.36 4.95 -9.04
C GLN A 9 11.97 5.63 -9.06
N LEU A 10 10.94 4.97 -8.51
CA LEU A 10 9.60 5.55 -8.40
C LEU A 10 9.50 6.64 -7.32
N TYR A 11 10.30 6.60 -6.25
CA TYR A 11 10.44 7.74 -5.32
C TYR A 11 10.80 9.02 -6.09
N THR A 12 11.78 8.92 -6.99
CA THR A 12 12.21 10.06 -7.82
C THR A 12 11.20 10.37 -8.92
N ALA A 13 10.78 9.37 -9.70
CA ALA A 13 9.92 9.59 -10.87
C ALA A 13 8.50 10.05 -10.50
N CYS A 14 7.92 9.47 -9.45
CA CYS A 14 6.56 9.76 -9.02
C CYS A 14 6.49 10.93 -8.06
N ALA A 15 7.38 11.08 -7.09
CA ALA A 15 7.29 12.19 -6.13
C ALA A 15 8.37 13.26 -6.27
N GLY A 16 9.43 13.01 -7.05
CA GLY A 16 10.57 13.93 -7.10
C GLY A 16 11.40 13.91 -5.82
N VAL A 17 11.51 12.78 -5.12
CA VAL A 17 12.53 12.67 -4.07
C VAL A 17 13.92 12.70 -4.75
N ASP A 18 14.87 13.45 -4.20
CA ASP A 18 16.21 13.58 -4.78
C ASP A 18 16.92 12.21 -4.81
N PRO A 19 17.35 11.71 -5.99
CA PRO A 19 17.98 10.40 -6.10
C PRO A 19 19.29 10.29 -5.30
N ASN A 20 19.95 11.40 -4.95
CA ASN A 20 21.15 11.39 -4.11
C ASN A 20 20.86 11.11 -2.63
N GLN A 21 19.58 11.13 -2.23
CA GLN A 21 19.13 10.86 -0.87
C GLN A 21 18.58 9.43 -0.71
N LEU A 22 18.65 8.61 -1.77
CA LEU A 22 18.05 7.29 -1.81
C LEU A 22 19.13 6.20 -1.77
N LEU A 23 18.93 5.19 -0.92
CA LEU A 23 19.86 4.07 -0.78
C LEU A 23 19.12 2.72 -0.87
N PRO A 24 19.25 1.96 -1.97
CA PRO A 24 18.70 0.61 -2.05
C PRO A 24 19.53 -0.36 -1.21
N VAL A 25 18.88 -1.08 -0.32
CA VAL A 25 19.53 -2.07 0.55
C VAL A 25 18.94 -3.46 0.31
N CYS A 26 19.80 -4.48 0.34
CA CYS A 26 19.40 -5.88 0.35
C CYS A 26 20.07 -6.56 1.54
N ILE A 27 19.27 -7.10 2.45
CA ILE A 27 19.74 -7.88 3.59
C ILE A 27 19.85 -9.34 3.14
N ASP A 28 21.06 -9.80 2.84
CA ASP A 28 21.31 -11.18 2.43
C ASP A 28 21.71 -12.04 3.64
N VAL A 29 20.76 -12.84 4.12
CA VAL A 29 20.96 -13.83 5.19
C VAL A 29 20.96 -15.27 4.64
N GLY A 30 21.16 -15.42 3.32
CA GLY A 30 20.99 -16.70 2.60
C GLY A 30 19.62 -16.84 1.94
N THR A 31 19.39 -17.98 1.30
CA THR A 31 18.14 -18.28 0.57
C THR A 31 17.72 -19.74 0.73
N ASN A 32 16.42 -19.98 0.86
CA ASN A 32 15.86 -21.34 0.91
C ASN A 32 15.50 -21.88 -0.49
N ASN A 33 15.60 -21.04 -1.54
CA ASN A 33 15.31 -21.43 -2.91
C ASN A 33 16.42 -22.35 -3.46
N GLN A 34 16.07 -23.61 -3.71
CA GLN A 34 17.04 -24.62 -4.13
C GLN A 34 17.61 -24.36 -5.53
N SER A 35 16.83 -23.77 -6.43
CA SER A 35 17.30 -23.42 -7.77
C SER A 35 18.39 -22.35 -7.72
N LEU A 36 18.23 -21.34 -6.87
CA LEU A 36 19.26 -20.30 -6.69
C LEU A 36 20.53 -20.84 -6.03
N LEU A 37 20.41 -21.73 -5.04
CA LEU A 37 21.57 -22.37 -4.41
C LEU A 37 22.36 -23.27 -5.37
N ALA A 38 21.72 -23.78 -6.41
CA ALA A 38 22.35 -24.59 -7.46
C ALA A 38 22.84 -23.76 -8.65
N ASP A 39 22.52 -22.47 -8.70
CA ASP A 39 22.82 -21.61 -9.84
C ASP A 39 24.22 -21.00 -9.69
N PRO A 40 25.19 -21.30 -10.60
CA PRO A 40 26.53 -20.73 -10.54
C PRO A 40 26.57 -19.21 -10.79
N LEU A 41 25.47 -18.61 -11.27
CA LEU A 41 25.34 -17.17 -11.47
C LEU A 41 24.69 -16.46 -10.27
N TYR A 42 24.26 -17.19 -9.24
CA TYR A 42 23.68 -16.57 -8.06
C TYR A 42 24.72 -15.73 -7.31
N THR A 43 24.41 -14.45 -7.11
CA THR A 43 25.35 -13.47 -6.52
C THR A 43 25.26 -13.37 -4.99
N GLY A 44 24.30 -14.07 -4.37
CA GLY A 44 24.11 -14.02 -2.91
C GLY A 44 24.83 -15.14 -2.16
N LEU A 45 24.60 -15.21 -0.86
CA LEU A 45 25.16 -16.25 0.01
C LEU A 45 24.59 -17.62 -0.35
N VAL A 46 25.47 -18.57 -0.68
CA VAL A 46 25.13 -19.96 -1.00
C VAL A 46 24.92 -20.77 0.29
N GLN A 47 23.92 -20.38 1.06
CA GLN A 47 23.49 -21.04 2.29
C GLN A 47 21.99 -20.87 2.51
N LYS A 48 21.39 -21.73 3.35
CA LYS A 48 20.01 -21.56 3.80
C LYS A 48 19.89 -20.31 4.67
N ARG A 49 18.67 -19.76 4.75
CA ARG A 49 18.41 -18.53 5.51
C ARG A 49 18.79 -18.72 6.99
N ALA A 50 19.57 -17.79 7.53
CA ALA A 50 19.68 -17.61 8.98
C ALA A 50 18.31 -17.19 9.54
N GLY A 51 18.04 -17.56 10.79
CA GLY A 51 16.77 -17.28 11.46
C GLY A 51 16.93 -17.21 12.97
N GLY A 52 15.84 -16.92 13.68
CA GLY A 52 15.88 -16.74 15.12
C GLY A 52 16.72 -15.53 15.53
N GLN A 53 17.47 -15.66 16.63
CA GLN A 53 18.19 -14.56 17.26
C GLN A 53 19.26 -13.92 16.37
N GLU A 54 20.01 -14.72 15.62
CA GLU A 54 21.06 -14.19 14.71
C GLU A 54 20.48 -13.24 13.66
N TYR A 55 19.32 -13.58 13.10
CA TYR A 55 18.62 -12.71 12.16
C TYR A 55 18.18 -11.41 12.83
N ASP A 56 17.62 -11.50 14.04
CA ASP A 56 17.11 -10.35 14.77
C ASP A 56 18.22 -9.37 15.19
N GLU A 57 19.35 -9.90 15.67
CA GLU A 57 20.52 -9.11 16.03
C GLU A 57 21.11 -8.39 14.81
N PHE A 58 21.14 -9.06 13.64
CA PHE A 58 21.63 -8.44 12.41
C PHE A 58 20.70 -7.32 11.92
N ILE A 59 19.38 -7.50 11.99
CA ILE A 59 18.43 -6.42 11.64
C ILE A 59 18.54 -5.26 12.64
N ASP A 60 18.71 -5.55 13.93
CA ASP A 60 18.96 -4.51 14.93
C ASP A 60 20.23 -3.73 14.62
N GLU A 61 21.34 -4.41 14.34
CA GLU A 61 22.59 -3.76 13.95
C GLU A 61 22.41 -2.87 12.72
N PHE A 62 21.69 -3.35 11.70
CA PHE A 62 21.37 -2.56 10.52
C PHE A 62 20.60 -1.28 10.86
N VAL A 63 19.52 -1.37 11.64
CA VAL A 63 18.72 -0.20 12.03
C VAL A 63 19.55 0.79 12.84
N HIS A 64 20.36 0.31 13.79
CA HIS A 64 21.24 1.16 14.58
C HIS A 64 22.30 1.85 13.72
N ALA A 65 22.95 1.12 12.81
CA ALA A 65 23.97 1.67 11.92
C ALA A 65 23.40 2.74 10.98
N VAL A 66 22.19 2.53 10.45
CA VAL A 66 21.49 3.52 9.63
C VAL A 66 21.24 4.81 10.42
N LYS A 67 20.72 4.69 11.64
CA LYS A 67 20.41 5.83 12.50
C LYS A 67 21.66 6.57 12.96
N ASP A 68 22.73 5.84 13.32
CA ASP A 68 24.01 6.42 13.72
C ASP A 68 24.65 7.22 12.56
N LYS A 69 24.59 6.67 11.34
CA LYS A 69 25.23 7.29 10.18
C LYS A 69 24.46 8.47 9.58
N TRP A 70 23.15 8.34 9.43
CA TRP A 70 22.31 9.29 8.68
C TRP A 70 21.28 10.04 9.54
N GLY A 71 21.15 9.66 10.82
CA GLY A 71 20.31 10.33 11.80
C GLY A 71 18.96 9.64 12.05
N GLU A 72 18.35 9.98 13.19
CA GLU A 72 17.07 9.44 13.69
C GLU A 72 15.87 9.64 12.74
N HIS A 73 15.95 10.60 11.82
CA HIS A 73 14.89 10.94 10.87
C HIS A 73 15.04 10.23 9.51
N THR A 74 16.00 9.32 9.39
CA THR A 74 16.18 8.52 8.16
C THR A 74 14.97 7.61 7.98
N LEU A 75 14.29 7.75 6.83
CA LEU A 75 13.15 6.92 6.48
C LEU A 75 13.61 5.50 6.08
N ILE A 76 13.13 4.49 6.80
CA ILE A 76 13.33 3.07 6.47
C ILE A 76 12.02 2.49 5.95
N GLN A 77 11.97 2.15 4.66
CA GLN A 77 10.87 1.38 4.07
C GLN A 77 11.22 -0.11 4.05
N TRP A 78 10.41 -0.94 4.71
CA TRP A 78 10.49 -2.40 4.60
C TRP A 78 9.68 -2.87 3.39
N GLU A 79 10.24 -3.81 2.64
CA GLU A 79 9.68 -4.30 1.37
C GLU A 79 10.05 -5.78 1.16
N ASP A 80 9.09 -6.59 0.72
CA ASP A 80 9.26 -8.01 0.37
C ASP A 80 9.85 -8.89 1.50
N PHE A 81 9.50 -8.57 2.75
CA PHE A 81 9.78 -9.47 3.88
C PHE A 81 8.74 -10.59 3.93
N ALA A 82 9.05 -11.70 4.60
CA ALA A 82 8.07 -12.78 4.76
C ALA A 82 7.06 -12.42 5.87
N ASN A 83 5.81 -12.90 5.74
CA ASN A 83 4.68 -12.59 6.65
C ASN A 83 5.02 -12.56 8.13
N HIS A 84 5.81 -13.53 8.62
CA HIS A 84 6.19 -13.58 10.04
C HIS A 84 7.16 -12.46 10.45
N ASN A 85 8.08 -12.07 9.56
CA ASN A 85 9.07 -11.02 9.85
C ASN A 85 8.49 -9.63 9.62
N ALA A 86 7.74 -9.40 8.53
CA ALA A 86 7.25 -8.06 8.20
C ALA A 86 6.44 -7.42 9.34
N GLY A 87 5.43 -8.14 9.86
CA GLY A 87 4.59 -7.65 10.95
C GLY A 87 5.39 -7.39 12.23
N ARG A 88 6.23 -8.34 12.64
CA ARG A 88 7.04 -8.22 13.87
C ARG A 88 8.09 -7.11 13.79
N LEU A 89 8.77 -6.96 12.64
CA LEU A 89 9.75 -5.90 12.44
C LEU A 89 9.08 -4.52 12.42
N LEU A 90 7.93 -4.40 11.76
CA LEU A 90 7.15 -3.17 11.79
C LEU A 90 6.74 -2.82 13.23
N GLU A 91 6.18 -3.79 13.97
CA GLU A 91 5.77 -3.60 15.37
C GLU A 91 6.94 -3.15 16.26
N LYS A 92 8.11 -3.77 16.09
CA LYS A 92 9.32 -3.47 16.86
C LYS A 92 9.84 -2.04 16.62
N TYR A 93 9.80 -1.55 15.38
CA TYR A 93 10.50 -0.31 15.01
C TYR A 93 9.59 0.90 14.78
N GLN A 94 8.30 0.74 14.47
CA GLN A 94 7.41 1.85 14.08
C GLN A 94 7.29 2.97 15.14
N ASP A 95 7.42 2.63 16.42
CA ASP A 95 7.34 3.60 17.51
C ASP A 95 8.67 4.29 17.83
N THR A 96 9.79 3.74 17.36
CA THR A 96 11.15 4.20 17.71
C THR A 96 11.97 4.69 16.52
N CYS A 97 11.47 4.49 15.30
CA CYS A 97 12.13 4.82 14.05
C CYS A 97 11.16 5.47 13.07
N CYS A 98 11.70 6.26 12.13
CA CYS A 98 10.94 6.74 10.99
C CYS A 98 10.83 5.61 9.96
N THR A 99 9.82 4.74 10.11
CA THR A 99 9.73 3.52 9.31
C THR A 99 8.30 3.09 9.02
N PHE A 100 8.11 2.39 7.90
CA PHE A 100 6.85 1.76 7.52
C PHE A 100 7.13 0.53 6.64
N ASN A 101 6.14 -0.34 6.48
CA ASN A 101 6.20 -1.47 5.56
C ASN A 101 5.23 -1.23 4.39
N ASP A 102 5.72 -1.25 3.15
CA ASP A 102 4.91 -0.90 1.98
C ASP A 102 3.92 -2.00 1.59
N ASP A 103 4.26 -3.27 1.81
CA ASP A 103 3.39 -4.42 1.54
C ASP A 103 2.18 -4.46 2.47
N MET A 104 2.35 -4.03 3.72
CA MET A 104 1.30 -3.91 4.72
C MET A 104 0.57 -2.57 4.62
N GLN A 105 1.28 -1.47 4.85
CA GLN A 105 0.69 -0.14 5.04
C GLN A 105 0.44 0.60 3.72
N GLY A 106 1.36 0.49 2.76
CA GLY A 106 1.21 1.08 1.42
C GLY A 106 0.08 0.41 0.63
N THR A 107 0.05 -0.92 0.62
CA THR A 107 -1.05 -1.71 0.01
C THR A 107 -2.38 -1.42 0.68
N ALA A 108 -2.42 -1.30 2.02
CA ALA A 108 -3.63 -0.91 2.73
C ALA A 108 -4.16 0.46 2.29
N SER A 109 -3.25 1.45 2.18
CA SER A 109 -3.59 2.82 1.80
C SER A 109 -4.14 2.90 0.38
N VAL A 110 -3.48 2.27 -0.60
CA VAL A 110 -3.97 2.31 -1.99
C VAL A 110 -5.30 1.57 -2.11
N THR A 111 -5.46 0.43 -1.44
CA THR A 111 -6.72 -0.33 -1.47
C THR A 111 -7.86 0.48 -0.89
N LEU A 112 -7.65 1.10 0.27
CA LEU A 112 -8.63 1.96 0.90
C LEU A 112 -8.99 3.15 -0.01
N ALA A 113 -8.00 3.75 -0.69
CA ALA A 113 -8.28 4.82 -1.66
C ALA A 113 -9.23 4.35 -2.79
N GLY A 114 -9.01 3.15 -3.32
CA GLY A 114 -9.89 2.52 -4.30
C GLY A 114 -11.30 2.28 -3.76
N ILE A 115 -11.44 1.85 -2.50
CA ILE A 115 -12.73 1.68 -1.83
C ILE A 115 -13.44 3.04 -1.71
N LEU A 116 -12.75 4.06 -1.20
CA LEU A 116 -13.32 5.40 -1.02
C LEU A 116 -13.74 6.04 -2.36
N ALA A 117 -12.95 5.85 -3.42
CA ALA A 117 -13.33 6.29 -4.75
C ALA A 117 -14.55 5.51 -5.29
N SER A 118 -14.62 4.21 -5.05
CA SER A 118 -15.77 3.35 -5.42
C SER A 118 -17.06 3.73 -4.67
N ASN A 119 -16.95 4.19 -3.43
CA ASN A 119 -18.07 4.68 -2.64
C ASN A 119 -18.71 5.93 -3.27
N ARG A 120 -17.90 6.81 -3.87
CA ARG A 120 -18.39 7.96 -4.64
C ARG A 120 -19.14 7.53 -5.90
N ILE A 121 -18.74 6.42 -6.54
CA ILE A 121 -19.42 5.86 -7.73
C ILE A 121 -20.75 5.21 -7.33
N SER A 122 -20.75 4.41 -6.27
CA SER A 122 -21.91 3.62 -5.83
C SER A 122 -22.89 4.39 -4.92
N GLY A 123 -22.49 5.57 -4.43
CA GLY A 123 -23.26 6.35 -3.46
C GLY A 123 -23.32 5.75 -2.06
N LYS A 124 -22.45 4.78 -1.76
CA LYS A 124 -22.36 4.09 -0.46
C LYS A 124 -21.37 4.75 0.49
N LYS A 125 -21.47 4.40 1.78
CA LYS A 125 -20.53 4.74 2.85
C LYS A 125 -19.77 3.49 3.30
N LEU A 126 -18.67 3.66 4.04
CA LEU A 126 -17.93 2.51 4.58
C LEU A 126 -18.81 1.65 5.50
N ALA A 127 -19.72 2.30 6.24
CA ALA A 127 -20.65 1.62 7.14
C ALA A 127 -21.67 0.71 6.43
N ASP A 128 -21.88 0.88 5.12
CA ASP A 128 -22.80 0.06 4.32
C ASP A 128 -22.17 -1.26 3.86
N HIS A 129 -20.88 -1.46 4.14
CA HIS A 129 -20.11 -2.56 3.59
C HIS A 129 -19.82 -3.68 4.60
N ILE A 130 -19.95 -4.91 4.11
CA ILE A 130 -19.21 -6.06 4.63
C ILE A 130 -18.03 -6.29 3.70
N VAL A 131 -16.82 -6.34 4.26
CA VAL A 131 -15.56 -6.53 3.54
C VAL A 131 -15.05 -7.94 3.78
N LEU A 132 -14.79 -8.68 2.70
CA LEU A 132 -14.19 -10.00 2.75
C LEU A 132 -12.84 -9.98 2.03
N LEU A 133 -11.78 -10.33 2.75
CA LEU A 133 -10.44 -10.48 2.21
C LEU A 133 -10.10 -11.96 2.03
N ALA A 134 -9.82 -12.36 0.79
CA ALA A 134 -9.13 -13.59 0.48
C ALA A 134 -7.63 -13.36 0.66
N GLY A 135 -7.06 -13.96 1.70
CA GLY A 135 -5.69 -13.76 2.13
C GLY A 135 -5.63 -13.03 3.47
N ALA A 136 -4.96 -13.66 4.45
CA ALA A 136 -4.75 -13.10 5.79
C ALA A 136 -3.24 -13.03 6.13
N GLY A 137 -2.44 -12.62 5.15
CA GLY A 137 -1.04 -12.24 5.33
C GLY A 137 -0.90 -10.73 5.57
N GLU A 138 0.29 -10.20 5.29
CA GLU A 138 0.66 -8.78 5.41
C GLU A 138 -0.36 -7.82 4.81
N ALA A 139 -0.58 -7.91 3.50
CA ALA A 139 -1.50 -7.03 2.79
C ALA A 139 -2.94 -7.15 3.33
N GLY A 140 -3.42 -8.37 3.58
CA GLY A 140 -4.79 -8.60 4.06
C GLY A 140 -5.03 -7.99 5.44
N LEU A 141 -4.11 -8.20 6.39
CA LEU A 141 -4.21 -7.60 7.73
C LEU A 141 -4.10 -6.09 7.69
N GLY A 142 -3.17 -5.55 6.88
CA GLY A 142 -3.01 -4.10 6.69
C GLY A 142 -4.27 -3.45 6.15
N ILE A 143 -4.82 -3.98 5.04
CA ILE A 143 -6.06 -3.48 4.41
C ILE A 143 -7.22 -3.53 5.40
N ALA A 144 -7.42 -4.65 6.11
CA ALA A 144 -8.50 -4.80 7.07
C ALA A 144 -8.38 -3.80 8.23
N ASN A 145 -7.18 -3.59 8.77
CA ASN A 145 -6.96 -2.64 9.85
C ASN A 145 -7.20 -1.19 9.41
N LEU A 146 -6.62 -0.77 8.28
CA LEU A 146 -6.75 0.60 7.81
C LEU A 146 -8.20 0.92 7.38
N THR A 147 -8.90 -0.04 6.77
CA THR A 147 -10.32 0.12 6.43
C THR A 147 -11.19 0.22 7.69
N ALA A 148 -10.90 -0.57 8.73
CA ALA A 148 -11.59 -0.45 10.01
C ALA A 148 -11.30 0.89 10.70
N MET A 149 -10.07 1.42 10.62
CA MET A 149 -9.74 2.76 11.11
C MET A 149 -10.53 3.84 10.37
N ALA A 150 -10.60 3.76 9.04
CA ALA A 150 -11.37 4.70 8.23
C ALA A 150 -12.86 4.67 8.57
N LEU A 151 -13.43 3.48 8.75
CA LEU A 151 -14.81 3.30 9.18
C LEU A 151 -15.05 3.85 10.60
N ALA A 152 -14.15 3.57 11.53
CA ALA A 152 -14.24 4.10 12.89
C ALA A 152 -14.27 5.64 12.91
N GLU A 153 -13.40 6.27 12.12
CA GLU A 153 -13.36 7.74 11.97
C GLU A 153 -14.63 8.28 11.28
N GLU A 154 -15.07 7.67 10.18
CA GLU A 154 -16.24 8.12 9.41
C GLU A 154 -17.55 8.00 10.21
N ALA A 155 -17.72 6.90 10.95
CA ALA A 155 -18.95 6.61 11.69
C ALA A 155 -18.92 7.08 13.15
N GLY A 156 -17.77 7.54 13.67
CA GLY A 156 -17.63 7.93 15.07
C GLY A 156 -17.79 6.76 16.05
N ILE A 157 -17.34 5.57 15.67
CA ILE A 157 -17.43 4.33 16.47
C ILE A 157 -16.04 3.86 16.91
N SER A 158 -15.98 2.90 17.83
CA SER A 158 -14.71 2.32 18.24
C SER A 158 -14.10 1.46 17.12
N LEU A 159 -12.77 1.34 17.10
CA LEU A 159 -12.07 0.46 16.16
C LEU A 159 -12.53 -1.01 16.31
N GLN A 160 -12.84 -1.45 17.53
CA GLN A 160 -13.37 -2.80 17.77
C GLN A 160 -14.74 -3.01 17.13
N GLU A 161 -15.61 -1.98 17.15
CA GLU A 161 -16.90 -2.04 16.48
C GLU A 161 -16.72 -2.06 14.96
N ALA A 162 -15.87 -1.19 14.42
CA ALA A 162 -15.58 -1.13 12.99
C ALA A 162 -14.99 -2.44 12.45
N ARG A 163 -14.16 -3.14 13.23
CA ARG A 163 -13.59 -4.43 12.84
C ARG A 163 -14.66 -5.50 12.58
N LYS A 164 -15.86 -5.40 13.15
CA LYS A 164 -16.94 -6.41 12.97
C LYS A 164 -17.45 -6.54 11.53
N SER A 165 -17.16 -5.58 10.65
CA SER A 165 -17.49 -5.68 9.22
C SER A 165 -16.34 -6.17 8.35
N MET A 166 -15.20 -6.56 8.95
CA MET A 166 -14.00 -7.02 8.26
C MET A 166 -13.78 -8.52 8.48
N TYR A 167 -13.85 -9.29 7.40
CA TYR A 167 -13.68 -10.74 7.43
C TYR A 167 -12.48 -11.17 6.60
N LEU A 168 -11.72 -12.14 7.08
CA LEU A 168 -10.54 -12.66 6.38
C LEU A 168 -10.66 -14.17 6.19
N VAL A 169 -10.18 -14.67 5.05
CA VAL A 169 -10.06 -16.09 4.73
C VAL A 169 -8.59 -16.41 4.48
N ASP A 170 -8.02 -17.39 5.17
CA ASP A 170 -6.69 -17.92 4.87
C ASP A 170 -6.76 -19.31 4.22
N SER A 171 -5.63 -19.98 4.06
CA SER A 171 -5.56 -21.31 3.45
C SER A 171 -6.34 -22.39 4.21
N ARG A 172 -6.89 -22.06 5.39
CA ARG A 172 -7.64 -22.96 6.29
C ARG A 172 -9.07 -22.46 6.52
N GLY A 173 -9.57 -21.61 5.63
CA GLY A 173 -10.95 -21.09 5.67
C GLY A 173 -11.07 -19.76 6.40
N LEU A 174 -12.30 -19.44 6.77
CA LEU A 174 -12.66 -18.17 7.42
C LEU A 174 -12.00 -18.07 8.81
N ILE A 175 -11.46 -16.88 9.12
CA ILE A 175 -10.91 -16.59 10.45
C ILE A 175 -12.08 -16.40 11.42
N THR A 176 -12.31 -17.41 12.27
CA THR A 176 -13.27 -17.37 13.39
C THR A 176 -12.60 -17.86 14.66
N LYS A 177 -13.13 -17.45 15.84
CA LYS A 177 -12.53 -17.81 17.14
C LYS A 177 -12.45 -19.33 17.36
N ASP A 178 -13.47 -20.06 16.91
CA ASP A 178 -13.63 -21.49 17.15
C ASP A 178 -13.17 -22.35 15.98
N ARG A 179 -12.29 -21.84 15.11
CA ARG A 179 -11.82 -22.63 13.96
C ARG A 179 -11.03 -23.86 14.43
N PRO A 180 -11.28 -25.05 13.85
CA PRO A 180 -10.74 -26.32 14.34
C PRO A 180 -9.26 -26.51 14.01
N SER A 181 -8.73 -25.79 13.02
CA SER A 181 -7.34 -25.94 12.60
C SER A 181 -6.70 -24.61 12.21
N GLY A 182 -5.38 -24.54 12.34
CA GLY A 182 -4.57 -23.43 11.86
C GLY A 182 -4.12 -22.39 12.88
N GLY A 183 -4.70 -22.39 14.08
CA GLY A 183 -4.39 -21.40 15.12
C GLY A 183 -4.73 -19.97 14.67
N ILE A 184 -4.75 -19.02 15.58
CA ILE A 184 -5.03 -17.61 15.27
C ILE A 184 -3.87 -16.84 15.86
N SER A 185 -3.08 -16.16 15.01
CA SER A 185 -2.06 -15.24 15.51
C SER A 185 -2.74 -14.06 16.20
N GLU A 186 -2.00 -13.34 17.03
CA GLU A 186 -2.54 -12.20 17.77
C GLU A 186 -3.18 -11.17 16.82
N GLU A 187 -2.53 -10.88 15.70
CA GLU A 187 -3.00 -9.92 14.70
C GLU A 187 -4.30 -10.39 14.02
N LYS A 188 -4.42 -11.69 13.74
CA LYS A 188 -5.64 -12.29 13.17
C LYS A 188 -6.78 -12.32 14.17
N SER A 189 -6.49 -12.36 15.47
CA SER A 189 -7.52 -12.47 16.52
C SER A 189 -8.44 -11.26 16.55
N HIS A 190 -7.96 -10.09 16.12
CA HIS A 190 -8.74 -8.86 16.01
C HIS A 190 -9.89 -8.94 15.00
N PHE A 191 -9.82 -9.88 14.06
CA PHE A 191 -10.82 -10.10 13.01
C PHE A 191 -11.48 -11.48 13.12
N ALA A 192 -11.23 -12.20 14.22
CA ALA A 192 -11.85 -13.48 14.49
C ALA A 192 -13.24 -13.26 15.09
N HIS A 193 -14.25 -13.31 14.22
CA HIS A 193 -15.66 -13.13 14.60
C HIS A 193 -16.36 -14.48 14.82
N ASP A 194 -17.47 -14.45 15.56
CA ASP A 194 -18.39 -15.58 15.62
C ASP A 194 -19.35 -15.49 14.42
N CYS A 195 -19.36 -16.54 13.60
CA CYS A 195 -20.21 -16.66 12.41
C CYS A 195 -21.25 -17.78 12.55
N GLY A 196 -21.37 -18.39 13.74
CA GLY A 196 -22.34 -19.46 14.04
C GLY A 196 -22.09 -20.80 13.33
N LYS A 197 -21.11 -20.88 12.42
CA LYS A 197 -20.67 -22.12 11.77
C LYS A 197 -19.21 -22.02 11.31
N HIS A 198 -18.59 -23.18 11.13
CA HIS A 198 -17.29 -23.28 10.49
C HIS A 198 -17.43 -23.17 8.96
N ILE A 199 -16.47 -22.51 8.31
CA ILE A 199 -16.45 -22.26 6.88
C ILE A 199 -15.02 -22.49 6.37
N ASP A 200 -14.84 -23.54 5.57
CA ASP A 200 -13.53 -24.02 5.11
C ASP A 200 -13.00 -23.32 3.85
N ASN A 201 -13.85 -22.63 3.10
CA ASN A 201 -13.51 -22.12 1.78
C ASN A 201 -14.13 -20.75 1.48
N LEU A 202 -13.58 -20.06 0.47
CA LEU A 202 -14.00 -18.72 0.07
C LEU A 202 -15.43 -18.69 -0.49
N THR A 203 -15.83 -19.68 -1.29
CA THR A 203 -17.17 -19.75 -1.90
C THR A 203 -18.25 -19.74 -0.83
N ASP A 204 -18.12 -20.59 0.19
CA ASP A 204 -19.08 -20.68 1.29
C ASP A 204 -19.04 -19.43 2.18
N ALA A 205 -17.89 -18.78 2.32
CA ALA A 205 -17.78 -17.50 3.02
C ALA A 205 -18.56 -16.39 2.30
N VAL A 206 -18.44 -16.30 0.97
CA VAL A 206 -19.18 -15.33 0.16
C VAL A 206 -20.69 -15.57 0.26
N LYS A 207 -21.14 -16.83 0.14
CA LYS A 207 -22.55 -17.19 0.29
C LYS A 207 -23.12 -16.85 1.67
N HIS A 208 -22.32 -17.07 2.71
CA HIS A 208 -22.75 -16.85 4.09
C HIS A 208 -22.76 -15.38 4.47
N LEU A 209 -21.66 -14.66 4.21
CA LEU A 209 -21.46 -13.28 4.64
C LEU A 209 -22.11 -12.27 3.70
N LYS A 210 -22.35 -12.64 2.43
CA LYS A 210 -22.85 -11.77 1.37
C LYS A 210 -22.08 -10.44 1.29
N PRO A 211 -20.74 -10.48 1.22
CA PRO A 211 -19.94 -9.27 1.26
C PRO A 211 -20.23 -8.38 0.05
N SER A 212 -20.11 -7.07 0.26
CA SER A 212 -20.21 -6.08 -0.82
C SER A 212 -18.86 -5.73 -1.44
N ILE A 213 -17.78 -6.05 -0.73
CA ILE A 213 -16.40 -5.82 -1.13
C ILE A 213 -15.65 -7.14 -0.99
N LEU A 214 -15.05 -7.62 -2.08
CA LEU A 214 -14.21 -8.80 -2.12
C LEU A 214 -12.81 -8.41 -2.58
N ILE A 215 -11.80 -8.63 -1.74
CA ILE A 215 -10.40 -8.23 -1.98
C ILE A 215 -9.51 -9.47 -1.98
N GLY A 216 -8.66 -9.61 -2.98
CA GLY A 216 -7.79 -10.76 -3.18
C GLY A 216 -6.33 -10.38 -3.03
N VAL A 217 -5.64 -11.02 -2.07
CA VAL A 217 -4.21 -10.84 -1.78
C VAL A 217 -3.56 -12.19 -1.47
N THR A 218 -3.83 -13.17 -2.34
CA THR A 218 -3.46 -14.58 -2.12
C THR A 218 -2.31 -15.09 -3.00
N ALA A 219 -2.01 -14.38 -4.07
CA ALA A 219 -1.20 -14.83 -5.19
C ALA A 219 -1.66 -16.18 -5.79
N LYS A 220 -2.96 -16.50 -5.67
CA LYS A 220 -3.56 -17.72 -6.22
C LYS A 220 -4.46 -17.38 -7.43
N PRO A 221 -3.99 -17.63 -8.66
CA PRO A 221 -4.77 -17.36 -9.86
C PRO A 221 -6.10 -18.11 -9.86
N GLY A 222 -7.17 -17.46 -10.33
CA GLY A 222 -8.50 -18.05 -10.46
C GLY A 222 -9.23 -18.31 -9.14
N MET A 223 -8.75 -17.75 -8.02
CA MET A 223 -9.42 -17.89 -6.72
C MET A 223 -10.78 -17.20 -6.68
N PHE A 224 -10.98 -16.14 -7.46
CA PHE A 224 -12.30 -15.53 -7.67
C PHE A 224 -12.96 -16.22 -8.86
N THR A 225 -13.67 -17.32 -8.56
CA THR A 225 -14.37 -18.12 -9.57
C THR A 225 -15.60 -17.41 -10.13
N GLU A 226 -16.10 -17.86 -11.27
CA GLU A 226 -17.35 -17.37 -11.86
C GLU A 226 -18.52 -17.45 -10.88
N GLU A 227 -18.62 -18.54 -10.11
CA GLU A 227 -19.64 -18.71 -9.07
C GLU A 227 -19.55 -17.60 -8.01
N ILE A 228 -18.36 -17.37 -7.45
CA ILE A 228 -18.14 -16.32 -6.44
C ILE A 228 -18.53 -14.95 -6.98
N VAL A 229 -18.08 -14.61 -8.19
CA VAL A 229 -18.31 -13.30 -8.78
C VAL A 229 -19.79 -13.09 -9.13
N LYS A 230 -20.49 -14.13 -9.60
CA LYS A 230 -21.93 -14.09 -9.81
C LYS A 230 -22.70 -13.95 -8.49
N ASP A 231 -22.28 -14.62 -7.42
CA ASP A 231 -22.86 -14.45 -6.09
C ASP A 231 -22.69 -13.02 -5.58
N MET A 232 -21.52 -12.41 -5.78
CA MET A 232 -21.30 -10.98 -5.47
C MET A 232 -22.29 -10.06 -6.21
N ALA A 233 -22.47 -10.28 -7.52
CA ALA A 233 -23.39 -9.49 -8.36
C ALA A 233 -24.87 -9.76 -8.09
N ALA A 234 -25.23 -10.94 -7.59
CA ALA A 234 -26.58 -11.27 -7.17
C ALA A 234 -26.93 -10.61 -5.81
N ASN A 235 -25.93 -10.45 -4.93
CA ASN A 235 -26.13 -9.87 -3.60
C ASN A 235 -26.09 -8.32 -3.61
N HIS A 236 -25.39 -7.70 -4.56
CA HIS A 236 -25.17 -6.24 -4.59
C HIS A 236 -25.28 -5.69 -6.02
N GLU A 237 -25.86 -4.51 -6.18
CA GLU A 237 -25.97 -3.83 -7.49
C GLU A 237 -24.64 -3.32 -8.03
N ALA A 238 -23.69 -3.00 -7.15
CA ALA A 238 -22.34 -2.56 -7.50
C ALA A 238 -21.32 -3.20 -6.54
N PRO A 239 -21.01 -4.50 -6.69
CA PRO A 239 -20.01 -5.16 -5.86
C PRO A 239 -18.61 -4.66 -6.21
N LEU A 240 -17.76 -4.45 -5.21
CA LEU A 240 -16.35 -4.18 -5.43
C LEU A 240 -15.59 -5.51 -5.50
N ILE A 241 -14.84 -5.71 -6.59
CA ILE A 241 -14.07 -6.94 -6.83
C ILE A 241 -12.62 -6.55 -7.12
N PHE A 242 -11.76 -6.70 -6.12
CA PHE A 242 -10.38 -6.20 -6.16
C PHE A 242 -9.35 -7.35 -6.12
N PRO A 243 -8.97 -7.94 -7.27
CA PRO A 243 -7.87 -8.92 -7.35
C PRO A 243 -6.51 -8.19 -7.35
N LEU A 244 -5.89 -8.06 -6.18
CA LEU A 244 -4.70 -7.22 -5.99
C LEU A 244 -3.37 -7.97 -6.11
N SER A 245 -3.39 -9.29 -6.24
CA SER A 245 -2.18 -10.08 -6.38
C SER A 245 -1.38 -9.74 -7.65
N ASN A 246 -0.06 -9.69 -7.49
CA ASN A 246 0.91 -9.43 -8.56
C ASN A 246 1.81 -10.65 -8.80
N PRO A 247 2.36 -10.81 -10.02
CA PRO A 247 2.04 -10.09 -11.27
C PRO A 247 0.69 -10.53 -11.85
N THR A 248 0.31 -10.07 -13.05
CA THR A 248 -0.98 -10.39 -13.72
C THR A 248 -1.31 -11.88 -13.73
N SER A 249 -0.30 -12.76 -13.86
CA SER A 249 -0.50 -14.22 -13.86
C SER A 249 -0.95 -14.78 -12.50
N HIS A 250 -0.90 -14.00 -11.42
CA HIS A 250 -1.29 -14.38 -10.05
C HIS A 250 -2.56 -13.67 -9.58
N ALA A 251 -3.17 -12.82 -10.40
CA ALA A 251 -4.41 -12.13 -10.07
C ALA A 251 -5.56 -13.14 -9.85
N GLU A 252 -6.41 -12.89 -8.85
CA GLU A 252 -7.48 -13.81 -8.45
C GLU A 252 -8.56 -13.99 -9.54
N CYS A 253 -8.80 -12.96 -10.36
CA CYS A 253 -9.53 -13.02 -11.62
C CYS A 253 -9.07 -11.92 -12.58
N THR A 254 -9.47 -12.01 -13.84
CA THR A 254 -9.21 -10.95 -14.82
C THR A 254 -10.29 -9.88 -14.79
N ALA A 255 -9.97 -8.68 -15.29
CA ALA A 255 -10.97 -7.63 -15.50
C ALA A 255 -12.10 -8.09 -16.45
N GLU A 256 -11.74 -8.80 -17.51
CA GLU A 256 -12.69 -9.32 -18.50
C GLU A 256 -13.71 -10.27 -17.85
N ASP A 257 -13.23 -11.22 -17.05
CA ASP A 257 -14.08 -12.15 -16.32
C ASP A 257 -14.98 -11.43 -15.32
N ALA A 258 -14.43 -10.51 -14.53
CA ALA A 258 -15.20 -9.77 -13.54
C ALA A 258 -16.34 -8.97 -14.18
N TYR A 259 -16.09 -8.23 -15.27
CA TYR A 259 -17.14 -7.48 -15.96
C TYR A 259 -18.15 -8.41 -16.63
N LYS A 260 -17.71 -9.50 -17.28
CA LYS A 260 -18.62 -10.48 -17.91
C LYS A 260 -19.55 -11.14 -16.89
N TRP A 261 -18.99 -11.70 -15.83
CA TRP A 261 -19.75 -12.47 -14.84
C TRP A 261 -20.69 -11.60 -14.00
N THR A 262 -20.40 -10.30 -13.88
CA THR A 262 -21.28 -9.34 -13.21
C THR A 262 -22.20 -8.58 -14.16
N ASN A 263 -22.19 -8.86 -15.46
CA ASN A 263 -22.88 -8.07 -16.49
C ASN A 263 -22.53 -6.57 -16.45
N GLY A 264 -21.28 -6.24 -16.13
CA GLY A 264 -20.78 -4.87 -16.04
C GLY A 264 -21.14 -4.13 -14.74
N LYS A 265 -21.76 -4.82 -13.76
CA LYS A 265 -22.17 -4.21 -12.48
C LYS A 265 -21.00 -3.94 -11.54
N CYS A 266 -19.93 -4.73 -11.58
CA CYS A 266 -18.86 -4.59 -10.61
C CYS A 266 -18.07 -3.28 -10.78
N ILE A 267 -17.54 -2.80 -9.65
CA ILE A 267 -16.44 -1.84 -9.65
C ILE A 267 -15.16 -2.67 -9.46
N PHE A 268 -14.24 -2.57 -10.41
CA PHE A 268 -13.06 -3.43 -10.49
C PHE A 268 -11.77 -2.60 -10.37
N ALA A 269 -10.83 -3.12 -9.61
CA ALA A 269 -9.48 -2.62 -9.51
C ALA A 269 -8.48 -3.74 -9.23
N SER A 270 -7.29 -3.69 -9.81
CA SER A 270 -6.29 -4.76 -9.69
C SER A 270 -4.91 -4.24 -9.34
N GLY A 271 -4.06 -5.08 -8.76
CA GLY A 271 -2.67 -4.70 -8.45
C GLY A 271 -1.80 -4.55 -9.72
N SER A 272 -2.03 -5.44 -10.69
CA SER A 272 -1.39 -5.45 -12.00
C SER A 272 -2.29 -4.81 -13.07
N PRO A 273 -1.71 -4.24 -14.14
CA PRO A 273 -2.49 -3.58 -15.19
C PRO A 273 -3.28 -4.60 -16.02
N PHE A 274 -4.51 -4.25 -16.38
CA PHE A 274 -5.32 -4.93 -17.39
C PHE A 274 -5.69 -3.95 -18.51
N GLN A 275 -5.90 -4.50 -19.71
CA GLN A 275 -6.39 -3.70 -20.84
C GLN A 275 -7.84 -3.25 -20.61
N PRO A 276 -8.28 -2.15 -21.26
CA PRO A 276 -9.69 -1.79 -21.29
C PRO A 276 -10.57 -2.95 -21.78
N VAL A 277 -11.77 -3.06 -21.21
CA VAL A 277 -12.74 -4.12 -21.54
C VAL A 277 -13.97 -3.50 -22.17
N GLU A 278 -14.33 -3.92 -23.38
CA GLU A 278 -15.60 -3.58 -24.01
C GLU A 278 -16.68 -4.58 -23.61
N TRP A 279 -17.75 -4.09 -23.00
CA TRP A 279 -18.88 -4.93 -22.58
C TRP A 279 -20.21 -4.19 -22.77
N ASN A 280 -21.14 -4.81 -23.51
CA ASN A 280 -22.47 -4.26 -23.82
C ASN A 280 -22.45 -2.80 -24.33
N GLY A 281 -21.48 -2.47 -25.20
CA GLY A 281 -21.35 -1.13 -25.79
C GLY A 281 -20.76 -0.06 -24.87
N LYS A 282 -20.29 -0.44 -23.66
CA LYS A 282 -19.52 0.43 -22.77
C LYS A 282 -18.09 -0.07 -22.67
N THR A 283 -17.14 0.85 -22.71
CA THR A 283 -15.72 0.58 -22.42
C THR A 283 -15.46 0.83 -20.94
N TYR A 284 -14.95 -0.18 -20.25
CA TYR A 284 -14.50 -0.10 -18.86
C TYR A 284 -12.99 -0.03 -18.83
N VAL A 285 -12.44 0.92 -18.08
CA VAL A 285 -10.98 1.03 -17.92
C VAL A 285 -10.61 0.69 -16.48
N PRO A 286 -10.11 -0.53 -16.21
CA PRO A 286 -9.84 -0.98 -14.85
C PRO A 286 -8.73 -0.15 -14.20
N GLY A 287 -8.96 0.29 -12.97
CA GLY A 287 -7.97 1.02 -12.18
C GLY A 287 -6.87 0.09 -11.65
N GLN A 288 -5.64 0.59 -11.55
CA GLN A 288 -4.53 -0.15 -10.96
C GLN A 288 -4.27 0.31 -9.52
N GLY A 289 -4.61 -0.54 -8.55
CA GLY A 289 -4.35 -0.34 -7.12
C GLY A 289 -2.91 -0.69 -6.76
N ASN A 290 -1.95 0.10 -7.24
CA ASN A 290 -0.53 -0.10 -6.98
C ASN A 290 -0.02 0.89 -5.92
N ASN A 291 0.78 0.41 -4.96
CA ASN A 291 1.35 1.23 -3.89
C ASN A 291 2.25 2.38 -4.39
N ALA A 292 2.66 2.40 -5.66
CA ALA A 292 3.28 3.56 -6.32
C ALA A 292 2.47 4.85 -6.24
N TYR A 293 1.15 4.79 -6.03
CA TYR A 293 0.35 5.99 -5.75
C TYR A 293 0.56 6.57 -4.34
N ILE A 294 1.07 5.77 -3.40
CA ILE A 294 1.14 6.09 -1.98
C ILE A 294 2.56 6.39 -1.54
N PHE A 295 3.45 5.38 -1.58
CA PHE A 295 4.77 5.49 -0.94
C PHE A 295 5.58 6.71 -1.41
N PRO A 296 5.57 7.14 -2.69
CA PRO A 296 6.35 8.30 -3.09
C PRO A 296 5.87 9.58 -2.42
N GLY A 297 4.54 9.80 -2.39
CA GLY A 297 3.94 10.99 -1.80
C GLY A 297 4.08 11.02 -0.28
N VAL A 298 3.85 9.89 0.38
CA VAL A 298 4.08 9.76 1.83
C VAL A 298 5.54 10.05 2.15
N ALA A 299 6.48 9.42 1.45
CA ALA A 299 7.90 9.64 1.67
C ALA A 299 8.30 11.10 1.47
N LEU A 300 7.85 11.77 0.40
CA LEU A 300 8.14 13.18 0.18
C LEU A 300 7.65 14.05 1.34
N GLY A 301 6.44 13.80 1.86
CA GLY A 301 5.89 14.53 3.01
C GLY A 301 6.69 14.30 4.29
N ILE A 302 7.01 13.04 4.58
CA ILE A 302 7.82 12.64 5.74
C ILE A 302 9.23 13.24 5.70
N LEU A 303 9.92 13.12 4.58
CA LEU A 303 11.30 13.62 4.41
C LEU A 303 11.34 15.15 4.44
N SER A 304 10.40 15.82 3.77
CA SER A 304 10.42 17.29 3.64
C SER A 304 10.11 18.00 4.97
N THR A 305 9.35 17.36 5.85
CA THR A 305 9.02 17.88 7.20
C THR A 305 9.97 17.39 8.29
N GLY A 306 10.88 16.47 7.96
CA GLY A 306 11.75 15.80 8.93
C GLY A 306 10.95 15.03 9.99
N ALA A 307 9.90 14.32 9.58
CA ALA A 307 9.05 13.61 10.54
C ALA A 307 9.84 12.56 11.33
N ARG A 308 9.53 12.42 12.63
CA ARG A 308 10.21 11.43 13.49
C ARG A 308 9.71 10.01 13.28
N ARG A 309 8.43 9.86 12.95
CA ARG A 309 7.75 8.58 12.78
C ARG A 309 6.79 8.61 11.59
N VAL A 310 6.55 7.44 11.00
CA VAL A 310 5.41 7.22 10.10
C VAL A 310 4.31 6.52 10.89
N THR A 311 3.05 6.93 10.73
CA THR A 311 1.91 6.38 11.47
C THR A 311 0.84 5.89 10.51
N ASP A 312 -0.04 4.99 10.96
CA ASP A 312 -1.21 4.56 10.19
C ASP A 312 -2.14 5.74 9.84
N GLN A 313 -2.12 6.82 10.63
CA GLN A 313 -2.85 8.05 10.30
C GLN A 313 -2.34 8.70 9.01
N HIS A 314 -1.02 8.71 8.78
CA HIS A 314 -0.46 9.21 7.53
C HIS A 314 -0.93 8.37 6.33
N MET A 315 -1.04 7.06 6.51
CA MET A 315 -1.52 6.14 5.47
C MET A 315 -3.01 6.32 5.18
N LEU A 316 -3.82 6.59 6.21
CA LEU A 316 -5.23 6.94 6.08
C LEU A 316 -5.42 8.27 5.35
N ILE A 317 -4.61 9.28 5.68
CA ILE A 317 -4.61 10.58 5.01
C ILE A 317 -4.20 10.45 3.55
N ALA A 318 -3.16 9.67 3.26
CA ALA A 318 -2.74 9.39 1.89
C ALA A 318 -3.86 8.71 1.08
N ALA A 319 -4.56 7.74 1.68
CA ALA A 319 -5.68 7.05 1.04
C ALA A 319 -6.84 8.01 0.71
N LYS A 320 -7.26 8.82 1.69
CA LYS A 320 -8.32 9.83 1.51
C LYS A 320 -7.94 10.87 0.46
N THR A 321 -6.69 11.32 0.47
CA THR A 321 -6.18 12.29 -0.49
C THR A 321 -6.19 11.72 -1.90
N LEU A 322 -5.65 10.51 -2.09
CA LEU A 322 -5.66 9.82 -3.38
C LEU A 322 -7.08 9.65 -3.92
N ALA A 323 -8.01 9.15 -3.09
CA ALA A 323 -9.42 8.99 -3.47
C ALA A 323 -10.09 10.32 -3.87
N GLY A 324 -9.70 11.42 -3.22
CA GLY A 324 -10.17 12.77 -3.54
C GLY A 324 -9.66 13.30 -4.89
N THR A 325 -8.52 12.80 -5.39
CA THR A 325 -7.96 13.24 -6.68
C THR A 325 -8.62 12.61 -7.90
N VAL A 326 -9.43 11.55 -7.73
CA VAL A 326 -10.13 10.89 -8.83
C VAL A 326 -11.23 11.80 -9.37
N ALA A 327 -11.06 12.27 -10.60
CA ALA A 327 -12.00 13.15 -11.28
C ALA A 327 -13.26 12.39 -11.74
N GLN A 328 -14.39 13.10 -11.85
CA GLN A 328 -15.67 12.50 -12.24
C GLN A 328 -15.58 11.81 -13.62
N ALA A 329 -14.88 12.40 -14.59
CA ALA A 329 -14.71 11.81 -15.91
C ALA A 329 -13.98 10.45 -15.88
N GLU A 330 -13.10 10.23 -14.91
CA GLU A 330 -12.41 8.94 -14.73
C GLU A 330 -13.36 7.92 -14.08
N MET A 331 -14.16 8.36 -13.09
CA MET A 331 -15.18 7.54 -12.45
C MET A 331 -16.26 7.06 -13.43
N ASP A 332 -16.68 7.91 -14.36
CA ASP A 332 -17.68 7.58 -15.38
C ASP A 332 -17.19 6.44 -16.30
N GLN A 333 -15.87 6.32 -16.49
CA GLN A 333 -15.20 5.21 -17.20
C GLN A 333 -14.94 3.97 -16.33
N GLY A 334 -15.34 4.00 -15.07
CA GLY A 334 -15.14 2.91 -14.10
C GLY A 334 -13.78 2.90 -13.40
N ARG A 335 -12.98 3.98 -13.51
CA ARG A 335 -11.70 4.08 -12.80
C ARG A 335 -11.91 4.53 -11.36
N VAL A 336 -11.15 3.92 -10.46
CA VAL A 336 -11.12 4.26 -9.02
C VAL A 336 -9.78 4.86 -8.58
N TYR A 337 -8.88 5.11 -9.53
CA TYR A 337 -7.59 5.78 -9.34
C TYR A 337 -7.40 6.81 -10.46
N PRO A 338 -6.65 7.90 -10.22
CA PRO A 338 -6.37 8.89 -11.26
C PRO A 338 -5.45 8.28 -12.34
N PRO A 339 -5.32 8.92 -13.52
CA PRO A 339 -4.35 8.48 -14.53
C PRO A 339 -2.91 8.58 -14.03
N LEU A 340 -2.05 7.63 -14.44
CA LEU A 340 -0.64 7.59 -14.04
C LEU A 340 0.14 8.83 -14.46
N GLU A 341 -0.25 9.49 -15.55
CA GLU A 341 0.35 10.75 -16.03
C GLU A 341 0.24 11.87 -14.98
N SER A 342 -0.75 11.80 -14.10
CA SER A 342 -0.97 12.77 -13.03
C SER A 342 -0.25 12.42 -11.72
N ILE A 343 0.45 11.27 -11.66
CA ILE A 343 0.98 10.71 -10.41
C ILE A 343 1.88 11.69 -9.65
N ARG A 344 2.64 12.54 -10.36
CA ARG A 344 3.52 13.52 -9.72
C ARG A 344 2.81 14.65 -9.01
N LYS A 345 1.70 15.09 -9.58
CA LYS A 345 0.78 16.03 -8.93
C LYS A 345 0.06 15.37 -7.75
N VAL A 346 -0.37 14.12 -7.92
CA VAL A 346 -1.02 13.33 -6.86
C VAL A 346 -0.07 13.12 -5.67
N SER A 347 1.19 12.76 -5.92
CA SER A 347 2.21 12.63 -4.88
C SER A 347 2.48 13.93 -4.13
N ALA A 348 2.48 15.09 -4.81
CA ALA A 348 2.62 16.39 -4.15
C ALA A 348 1.42 16.71 -3.22
N LEU A 349 0.20 16.37 -3.65
CA LEU A 349 -1.01 16.53 -2.83
C LEU A 349 -0.99 15.62 -1.59
N ILE A 350 -0.60 14.35 -1.76
CA ILE A 350 -0.43 13.41 -0.65
C ILE A 350 0.65 13.92 0.30
N ALA A 351 1.80 14.33 -0.22
CA ALA A 351 2.91 14.86 0.57
C ALA A 351 2.48 16.08 1.39
N ALA A 352 1.68 16.98 0.80
CA ALA A 352 1.18 18.16 1.48
C ALA A 352 0.22 17.78 2.63
N ALA A 353 -0.77 16.92 2.36
CA ALA A 353 -1.73 16.49 3.37
C ALA A 353 -1.06 15.73 4.53
N VAL A 354 -0.09 14.87 4.22
CA VAL A 354 0.73 14.18 5.22
C VAL A 354 1.59 15.19 6.00
N GLY A 355 2.23 16.14 5.32
CA GLY A 355 3.06 17.16 5.95
C GLY A 355 2.27 18.04 6.93
N GLU A 356 1.06 18.45 6.57
CA GLU A 356 0.15 19.17 7.47
C GLU A 356 -0.18 18.37 8.73
N ASP A 357 -0.41 17.06 8.59
CA ASP A 357 -0.68 16.18 9.74
C ASP A 357 0.56 15.98 10.62
N VAL A 358 1.74 15.90 10.02
CA VAL A 358 3.01 15.83 10.75
C VAL A 358 3.20 17.07 11.65
N TYR A 359 2.90 18.28 11.16
CA TYR A 359 2.93 19.49 12.00
C TYR A 359 1.82 19.48 13.06
N ARG A 360 0.58 19.17 12.67
CA ARG A 360 -0.59 19.13 13.58
C ARG A 360 -0.37 18.21 14.79
N ASN A 361 0.34 17.11 14.58
CA ASN A 361 0.62 16.11 15.62
C ASN A 361 2.00 16.26 16.28
N ASN A 362 2.67 17.41 16.12
CA ASN A 362 4.00 17.70 16.70
C ASN A 362 5.07 16.64 16.36
N ASN A 363 4.99 16.08 15.16
CA ASN A 363 5.92 15.07 14.65
C ASN A 363 7.00 15.68 13.73
N ALA A 364 6.86 16.95 13.31
CA ALA A 364 7.81 17.65 12.47
C ALA A 364 9.11 18.02 13.21
N THR A 365 10.21 18.14 12.46
CA THR A 365 11.48 18.70 12.97
C THR A 365 12.04 19.85 12.12
N VAL A 366 11.51 20.06 10.91
CA VAL A 366 11.85 21.21 10.06
C VAL A 366 11.00 22.42 10.48
N PHE A 367 11.64 23.56 10.74
CA PHE A 367 10.98 24.81 11.12
C PHE A 367 11.58 26.02 10.39
N PRO A 368 10.82 27.11 10.17
CA PRO A 368 9.40 27.29 10.54
C PRO A 368 8.44 26.43 9.71
N GLU A 369 7.21 26.23 10.22
CA GLU A 369 6.13 25.56 9.46
C GLU A 369 5.83 26.36 8.18
N PRO A 370 5.82 25.72 6.99
CA PRO A 370 5.49 26.38 5.74
C PRO A 370 4.06 26.92 5.74
N SER A 371 3.86 28.16 5.31
CA SER A 371 2.52 28.77 5.18
C SER A 371 1.69 28.20 4.03
N ASP A 372 2.34 27.61 3.03
CA ASP A 372 1.72 26.90 1.90
C ASP A 372 2.42 25.55 1.72
N MET A 373 1.80 24.50 2.28
CA MET A 373 2.39 23.16 2.28
C MET A 373 2.49 22.56 0.89
N LEU A 374 1.49 22.78 0.02
CA LEU A 374 1.51 22.24 -1.33
C LEU A 374 2.61 22.88 -2.17
N LYS A 375 2.77 24.20 -2.08
CA LYS A 375 3.88 24.88 -2.72
C LYS A 375 5.23 24.38 -2.18
N PHE A 376 5.36 24.24 -0.87
CA PHE A 376 6.57 23.72 -0.25
C PHE A 376 6.94 22.32 -0.79
N MET A 377 5.97 21.40 -0.87
CA MET A 377 6.21 20.06 -1.41
C MET A 377 6.54 20.08 -2.91
N THR A 378 5.86 20.93 -3.68
CA THR A 378 6.12 21.07 -5.12
C THR A 378 7.52 21.61 -5.38
N ASP A 379 7.96 22.62 -4.62
CA ASP A 379 9.30 23.21 -4.73
C ASP A 379 10.41 22.22 -4.30
N LYS A 380 10.08 21.21 -3.48
CA LYS A 380 10.99 20.13 -3.07
C LYS A 380 11.12 19.01 -4.09
N GLN A 381 10.23 18.92 -5.08
CA GLN A 381 10.32 17.87 -6.09
C GLN A 381 11.54 18.08 -7.00
N TYR A 382 12.40 17.08 -7.06
CA TYR A 382 13.63 17.03 -7.86
C TYR A 382 13.40 17.43 -9.33
N ASP A 383 14.07 18.49 -9.79
CA ASP A 383 14.02 18.92 -11.19
C ASP A 383 14.97 18.05 -12.03
N CYS A 384 14.43 17.41 -13.07
CA CYS A 384 15.20 16.57 -13.99
C CYS A 384 15.99 17.38 -15.04
N LYS A 385 15.85 18.71 -15.07
CA LYS A 385 16.66 19.56 -15.94
C LYS A 385 18.12 19.52 -15.49
N TYR A 386 19.02 19.45 -16.47
CA TYR A 386 20.43 19.56 -16.18
C TYR A 386 20.75 20.89 -15.49
N PRO A 387 21.50 20.87 -14.38
CA PRO A 387 21.96 22.10 -13.76
C PRO A 387 22.89 22.84 -14.73
N VAL A 388 22.78 24.17 -14.76
CA VAL A 388 23.71 25.01 -15.50
C VAL A 388 24.96 25.16 -14.64
N TYR A 389 26.04 24.49 -15.04
CA TYR A 389 27.35 24.69 -14.44
C TYR A 389 28.04 25.88 -15.11
N SER A 390 27.86 27.09 -14.58
CA SER A 390 28.70 28.24 -14.91
C SER A 390 29.70 28.48 -13.77
N CYS A 391 30.98 28.64 -14.09
CA CYS A 391 31.90 29.28 -13.16
C CYS A 391 31.49 30.74 -13.08
N ASP A 392 30.97 31.18 -11.93
CA ASP A 392 30.85 32.60 -11.65
C ASP A 392 32.25 33.20 -11.73
N HIS A 393 32.59 33.80 -12.86
CA HIS A 393 33.84 34.53 -13.01
C HIS A 393 33.83 35.65 -11.97
N LEU A 394 34.65 35.48 -10.93
CA LEU A 394 35.04 36.49 -9.98
C LEU A 394 35.26 37.82 -10.71
N ASN A 395 34.34 38.76 -10.55
CA ASN A 395 34.60 40.18 -10.73
C ASN A 395 35.52 40.64 -9.58
N THR A 396 36.74 40.12 -9.52
CA THR A 396 37.81 40.79 -8.79
C THR A 396 38.28 41.94 -9.67
N HIS A 397 37.71 43.12 -9.44
CA HIS A 397 38.35 44.38 -9.77
C HIS A 397 39.70 44.42 -9.04
N LEU A 398 40.75 43.88 -9.65
CA LEU A 398 42.13 44.17 -9.29
C LEU A 398 42.36 45.64 -9.63
N VAL A 399 42.17 46.50 -8.63
CA VAL A 399 42.69 47.86 -8.65
C VAL A 399 44.21 47.72 -8.55
N VAL A 400 44.88 47.75 -9.70
CA VAL A 400 46.31 48.01 -9.76
C VAL A 400 46.48 49.49 -9.41
N THR A 401 47.11 49.77 -8.28
CA THR A 401 47.59 51.11 -7.95
C THR A 401 49.06 51.20 -8.38
N ASP A 402 49.40 52.29 -9.06
CA ASP A 402 50.71 52.58 -9.65
C ASP A 402 51.84 52.69 -8.61
#